data_AF-A0A258C717-F1
#
_entry.id   AF-A0A258C717-F1
#
_cell.length_a   1.000
_cell.length_b   1.000
_cell.length_c   1.000
_cell.angle_alpha   90.00
_cell.angle_beta   90.00
_cell.angle_gamma   90.00
#
_symmetry.space_group_name_H-M   'P 1'
#
loop_
_entity.id
_entity.type
_entity.pdbx_description
1 polymer ?
#
loop_
_entity_poly.entity_id
_entity_poly.type
_entity_poly.pdbx_seq_one_letter_code
_entity_poly.pdbx_strand_id
1 'polypeptide(L)'
;NTSLAADIAGATKMDRPEWGAVHPQSGEVYFTLTNNSRRQAAETDAANPRPENVFGHIIRWREQPQAQKFEWDIFLLAGPTGTATPGTALQLTADNALACPDGLWFDPQGLLWIQTDMSGSLQSEGPFGNNQMLAADTAGRELKRFLVGPVECEVTGVVTTPDGKTMFVNIQHPGDRSTPTAFTSHWPDGGNSRPRSATVVITKEDGGVIGS
;
A
#
# COMPACT_ATOMS: atom_id res chain seq x y z
N ASN A 1 0.91 -13.59 25.44
CA ASN A 1 0.31 -14.67 24.62
C ASN A 1 -0.92 -14.21 23.84
N THR A 2 -0.88 -13.03 23.21
CA THR A 2 -2.05 -12.49 22.48
C THR A 2 -2.39 -13.33 21.26
N SER A 3 -1.40 -13.75 20.47
CA SER A 3 -1.61 -14.58 19.27
C SER A 3 -2.25 -15.93 19.61
N LEU A 4 -1.75 -16.64 20.62
CA LEU A 4 -2.33 -17.91 21.06
C LEU A 4 -3.77 -17.75 21.57
N ALA A 5 -4.06 -16.66 22.28
CA ALA A 5 -5.42 -16.39 22.73
C ALA A 5 -6.38 -16.15 21.54
N ALA A 6 -5.92 -15.43 20.51
CA ALA A 6 -6.70 -15.21 19.28
C ALA A 6 -6.94 -16.51 18.50
N ASP A 7 -5.92 -17.39 18.41
CA ASP A 7 -6.07 -18.71 17.80
C ASP A 7 -7.14 -19.54 18.53
N ILE A 8 -7.11 -19.56 19.87
CA ILE A 8 -8.10 -20.26 20.69
C ILE A 8 -9.50 -19.65 20.52
N ALA A 9 -9.58 -18.33 20.37
CA ALA A 9 -10.84 -17.62 20.15
C ALA A 9 -11.41 -17.79 18.73
N GLY A 10 -10.65 -18.40 17.80
CA GLY A 10 -11.09 -18.66 16.43
C GLY A 10 -10.93 -17.47 15.48
N ALA A 11 -9.92 -16.62 15.68
CA ALA A 11 -9.62 -15.52 14.77
C ALA A 11 -9.29 -16.03 13.35
N THR A 12 -9.75 -15.29 12.33
CA THR A 12 -9.42 -15.59 10.93
C THR A 12 -7.94 -15.30 10.66
N LYS A 13 -7.23 -16.24 10.04
CA LYS A 13 -5.84 -16.06 9.64
C LYS A 13 -5.75 -15.23 8.38
N MET A 14 -5.10 -14.08 8.46
CA MET A 14 -5.05 -13.08 7.40
C MET A 14 -3.72 -13.09 6.64
N ASP A 15 -3.75 -12.62 5.38
CA ASP A 15 -2.58 -12.44 4.53
C ASP A 15 -1.75 -11.21 4.92
N ARG A 16 -0.90 -11.37 5.94
CA ARG A 16 0.04 -10.35 6.44
C ARG A 16 -0.58 -8.95 6.56
N PRO A 17 -1.43 -8.72 7.58
CA PRO A 17 -1.92 -7.40 7.91
C PRO A 17 -0.77 -6.43 8.20
N GLU A 18 -0.72 -5.28 7.53
CA GLU A 18 0.26 -4.21 7.76
C GLU A 18 -0.45 -2.95 8.32
N TRP A 19 -0.64 -1.90 7.51
CA TRP A 19 -1.25 -0.64 7.97
C TRP A 19 -2.77 -0.65 7.86
N GLY A 20 -3.41 0.09 8.78
CA GLY A 20 -4.82 0.43 8.72
C GLY A 20 -5.03 1.95 8.67
N ALA A 21 -6.05 2.40 7.95
CA ALA A 21 -6.47 3.79 7.89
C ALA A 21 -7.99 3.92 8.00
N VAL A 22 -8.48 4.99 8.61
CA VAL A 22 -9.92 5.25 8.78
C VAL A 22 -10.31 6.45 7.93
N HIS A 23 -11.33 6.29 7.08
CA HIS A 23 -11.85 7.37 6.26
C HIS A 23 -12.45 8.47 7.17
N PRO A 24 -12.01 9.74 7.05
CA PRO A 24 -12.32 10.77 8.06
C PRO A 24 -13.81 11.14 8.12
N GLN A 25 -14.54 11.02 7.02
CA GLN A 25 -15.98 11.31 6.95
C GLN A 25 -16.87 10.07 7.14
N SER A 26 -16.57 8.94 6.50
CA SER A 26 -17.45 7.76 6.54
C SER A 26 -17.21 6.85 7.75
N GLY A 27 -16.01 6.93 8.36
CA GLY A 27 -15.59 6.02 9.44
C GLY A 27 -15.26 4.60 8.97
N GLU A 28 -15.27 4.35 7.66
CA GLU A 28 -14.85 3.05 7.10
C GLU A 28 -13.37 2.82 7.33
N VAL A 29 -13.02 1.60 7.70
CA VAL A 29 -11.64 1.21 7.96
C VAL A 29 -11.11 0.44 6.77
N TYR A 30 -9.89 0.74 6.37
CA TYR A 30 -9.15 0.11 5.28
C TYR A 30 -7.90 -0.50 5.87
N PHE A 31 -7.51 -1.69 5.40
CA PHE A 31 -6.37 -2.40 5.93
C PHE A 31 -5.64 -3.17 4.83
N THR A 32 -4.32 -3.03 4.78
CA THR A 32 -3.49 -3.75 3.81
C THR A 32 -3.20 -5.17 4.26
N LEU A 33 -3.29 -6.06 3.29
CA LEU A 33 -2.91 -7.46 3.38
C LEU A 33 -1.84 -7.69 2.33
N THR A 34 -0.59 -7.39 2.69
CA THR A 34 0.50 -7.07 1.74
C THR A 34 0.86 -8.25 0.83
N ASN A 35 0.88 -9.48 1.35
CA ASN A 35 1.03 -10.72 0.59
C ASN A 35 0.98 -11.93 1.51
N ASN A 36 0.86 -13.12 0.94
CA ASN A 36 1.12 -14.39 1.60
C ASN A 36 1.39 -15.49 0.56
N SER A 37 2.66 -15.63 0.15
CA SER A 37 3.08 -16.69 -0.78
C SER A 37 2.93 -18.11 -0.22
N ARG A 38 2.64 -18.25 1.08
CA ARG A 38 2.45 -19.54 1.74
C ARG A 38 1.00 -19.98 1.81
N ARG A 39 0.03 -19.12 1.45
CA ARG A 39 -1.39 -19.48 1.49
C ARG A 39 -1.66 -20.63 0.54
N GLN A 40 -2.11 -21.76 1.08
CA GLN A 40 -2.48 -22.92 0.29
C GLN A 40 -3.87 -22.73 -0.32
N ALA A 41 -4.14 -23.40 -1.44
CA ALA A 41 -5.46 -23.35 -2.08
C ALA A 41 -6.59 -23.84 -1.17
N ALA A 42 -6.32 -24.78 -0.26
CA ALA A 42 -7.30 -25.26 0.71
C ALA A 42 -7.56 -24.27 1.87
N GLU A 43 -6.73 -23.25 2.02
CA GLU A 43 -6.82 -22.22 3.06
C GLU A 43 -7.41 -20.92 2.53
N THR A 44 -7.77 -20.84 1.24
CA THR A 44 -8.41 -19.63 0.72
C THR A 44 -9.82 -19.49 1.27
N ASP A 45 -10.22 -18.24 1.48
CA ASP A 45 -11.55 -17.88 1.91
C ASP A 45 -11.94 -16.55 1.25
N ALA A 46 -13.12 -16.03 1.58
CA ALA A 46 -13.60 -14.79 0.99
C ALA A 46 -12.69 -13.58 1.34
N ALA A 47 -12.03 -13.61 2.50
CA ALA A 47 -11.17 -12.53 2.97
C ALA A 47 -9.73 -12.67 2.44
N ASN A 48 -9.31 -13.86 2.03
CA ASN A 48 -8.00 -14.18 1.49
C ASN A 48 -8.17 -15.06 0.23
N PRO A 49 -8.58 -14.48 -0.91
CA PRO A 49 -9.20 -15.25 -2.00
C PRO A 49 -8.20 -15.92 -2.95
N ARG A 50 -6.89 -15.68 -2.80
CA ARG A 50 -5.86 -16.20 -3.72
C ARG A 50 -4.90 -17.15 -3.01
N PRO A 51 -4.64 -18.35 -3.55
CA PRO A 51 -3.48 -19.13 -3.11
C PRO A 51 -2.21 -18.42 -3.55
N GLU A 52 -1.10 -18.70 -2.86
CA GLU A 52 0.23 -18.18 -3.21
C GLU A 52 0.19 -16.66 -3.50
N ASN A 53 -0.51 -15.92 -2.65
CA ASN A 53 -0.85 -14.52 -2.90
C ASN A 53 0.39 -13.62 -2.84
N VAL A 54 1.10 -13.47 -3.94
CA VAL A 54 2.34 -12.66 -4.02
C VAL A 54 2.09 -11.15 -4.16
N PHE A 55 0.86 -10.74 -4.47
CA PHE A 55 0.56 -9.32 -4.79
C PHE A 55 -0.20 -8.58 -3.70
N GLY A 56 -0.92 -9.27 -2.82
CA GLY A 56 -1.68 -8.63 -1.75
C GLY A 56 -2.97 -7.95 -2.19
N HIS A 57 -3.65 -7.35 -1.22
CA HIS A 57 -4.94 -6.70 -1.39
C HIS A 57 -5.25 -5.75 -0.24
N ILE A 58 -6.30 -4.95 -0.38
CA ILE A 58 -6.83 -4.07 0.66
C ILE A 58 -8.24 -4.53 0.99
N ILE A 59 -8.45 -4.87 2.27
CA ILE A 59 -9.77 -5.15 2.81
C ILE A 59 -10.34 -3.86 3.42
N ARG A 60 -11.65 -3.70 3.36
CA ARG A 60 -12.36 -2.58 3.97
C ARG A 60 -13.53 -3.09 4.78
N TRP A 61 -13.84 -2.43 5.89
CA TRP A 61 -15.07 -2.66 6.63
C TRP A 61 -15.71 -1.42 7.21
N ARG A 62 -16.99 -1.55 7.56
CA ARG A 62 -17.80 -0.56 8.26
C ARG A 62 -18.35 -1.20 9.53
N GLU A 63 -18.01 -0.61 10.67
CA GLU A 63 -18.53 -1.04 11.98
C GLU A 63 -20.02 -0.71 12.11
N GLN A 64 -20.76 -1.61 12.76
CA GLN A 64 -22.11 -1.32 13.26
C GLN A 64 -22.03 -0.38 14.49
N PRO A 65 -23.12 0.28 14.93
CA PRO A 65 -23.08 1.28 16.01
C PRO A 65 -22.48 0.83 17.36
N GLN A 66 -22.38 -0.48 17.61
CA GLN A 66 -21.77 -1.06 18.82
C GLN A 66 -20.34 -1.60 18.60
N ALA A 67 -19.82 -1.55 17.37
CA ALA A 67 -18.49 -1.99 16.97
C ALA A 67 -18.10 -3.42 17.41
N GLN A 68 -19.09 -4.32 17.48
CA GLN A 68 -18.89 -5.76 17.71
C GLN A 68 -19.06 -6.60 16.44
N LYS A 69 -19.58 -5.97 15.38
CA LYS A 69 -19.86 -6.56 14.08
C LYS A 69 -19.61 -5.49 13.03
N PHE A 70 -19.14 -5.93 11.88
CA PHE A 70 -18.90 -5.09 10.73
C PHE A 70 -19.36 -5.77 9.45
N GLU A 71 -19.63 -4.97 8.45
CA GLU A 71 -19.77 -5.41 7.05
C GLU A 71 -18.46 -5.11 6.34
N TRP A 72 -17.97 -6.05 5.52
CA TRP A 72 -16.67 -5.92 4.87
C TRP A 72 -16.71 -6.35 3.42
N ASP A 73 -15.79 -5.79 2.64
CA ASP A 73 -15.52 -6.14 1.25
C ASP A 73 -14.01 -6.01 0.94
N ILE A 74 -13.58 -6.62 -0.16
CA ILE A 74 -12.24 -6.35 -0.72
C ILE A 74 -12.34 -5.05 -1.52
N PHE A 75 -11.67 -4.01 -1.03
CA PHE A 75 -11.62 -2.72 -1.72
C PHE A 75 -10.81 -2.80 -3.01
N LEU A 76 -9.66 -3.49 -2.96
CA LEU A 76 -8.72 -3.60 -4.08
C LEU A 76 -7.97 -4.93 -4.02
N LEU A 77 -8.01 -5.72 -5.10
CA LEU A 77 -7.01 -6.75 -5.36
C LEU A 77 -5.83 -6.13 -6.11
N ALA A 78 -4.64 -6.17 -5.51
CA ALA A 78 -3.41 -5.75 -6.19
C ALA A 78 -2.91 -6.86 -7.13
N GLY A 79 -2.15 -6.48 -8.15
CA GLY A 79 -1.68 -7.38 -9.20
C GLY A 79 -1.36 -6.63 -10.50
N PRO A 80 -0.93 -7.36 -11.54
CA PRO A 80 -0.60 -6.77 -12.84
C PRO A 80 -1.82 -6.17 -13.54
N THR A 81 -1.57 -5.43 -14.63
CA THR A 81 -2.61 -4.95 -15.54
C THR A 81 -3.62 -6.05 -15.88
N GLY A 82 -4.90 -5.70 -15.83
CA GLY A 82 -6.01 -6.62 -16.05
C GLY A 82 -6.56 -7.27 -14.78
N THR A 83 -5.88 -7.16 -13.64
CA THR A 83 -6.40 -7.64 -12.34
C THR A 83 -7.69 -6.90 -11.98
N ALA A 84 -8.79 -7.64 -11.87
CA ALA A 84 -10.10 -7.11 -11.50
C ALA A 84 -10.40 -7.39 -10.04
N THR A 85 -11.00 -6.43 -9.35
CA THR A 85 -11.50 -6.62 -7.97
C THR A 85 -12.95 -7.12 -8.04
N PRO A 86 -13.24 -8.37 -7.62
CA PRO A 86 -14.58 -8.96 -7.73
C PRO A 86 -15.66 -8.13 -7.06
N GLY A 87 -16.85 -8.08 -7.67
CA GLY A 87 -17.98 -7.30 -7.15
C GLY A 87 -17.86 -5.78 -7.38
N THR A 88 -16.87 -5.34 -8.15
CA THR A 88 -16.63 -3.92 -8.44
C THR A 88 -16.30 -3.69 -9.92
N ALA A 89 -16.33 -2.43 -10.37
CA ALA A 89 -15.84 -2.04 -11.69
C ALA A 89 -14.32 -1.78 -11.72
N LEU A 90 -13.61 -1.94 -10.59
CA LEU A 90 -12.19 -1.63 -10.49
C LEU A 90 -11.36 -2.73 -11.16
N GLN A 91 -10.70 -2.36 -12.25
CA GLN A 91 -9.72 -3.18 -12.95
C GLN A 91 -8.42 -2.40 -13.13
N LEU A 92 -7.30 -3.01 -12.78
CA LEU A 92 -5.99 -2.38 -12.86
C LEU A 92 -5.55 -2.20 -14.32
N THR A 93 -5.03 -1.03 -14.62
CA THR A 93 -4.42 -0.65 -15.90
C THR A 93 -2.90 -0.57 -15.74
N ALA A 94 -2.17 -0.31 -16.84
CA ALA A 94 -0.74 -0.06 -16.75
C ALA A 94 -0.40 1.16 -15.86
N ASP A 95 -1.32 2.12 -15.77
CA ASP A 95 -1.12 3.38 -15.04
C ASP A 95 -1.28 3.22 -13.53
N ASN A 96 -1.88 2.12 -13.06
CA ASN A 96 -2.16 1.92 -11.63
C ASN A 96 -1.92 0.48 -11.13
N ALA A 97 -1.37 -0.41 -11.97
CA ALA A 97 -0.90 -1.71 -11.51
C ALA A 97 0.11 -1.57 -10.37
N LEU A 98 -0.08 -2.38 -9.34
CA LEU A 98 0.67 -2.34 -8.08
C LEU A 98 0.74 -3.74 -7.47
N ALA A 99 1.68 -3.95 -6.55
CA ALA A 99 1.75 -5.13 -5.70
C ALA A 99 2.27 -4.75 -4.31
N CYS A 100 2.01 -5.62 -3.34
CA CYS A 100 2.41 -5.46 -1.95
C CYS A 100 2.02 -4.10 -1.36
N PRO A 101 0.72 -3.72 -1.40
CA PRO A 101 0.28 -2.52 -0.72
C PRO A 101 0.56 -2.68 0.79
N ASP A 102 1.18 -1.67 1.38
CA ASP A 102 1.64 -1.66 2.77
C ASP A 102 1.09 -0.41 3.46
N GLY A 103 1.75 0.74 3.33
CA GLY A 103 1.33 1.98 3.98
C GLY A 103 -0.03 2.47 3.49
N LEU A 104 -0.88 2.88 4.44
CA LEU A 104 -2.17 3.53 4.17
C LEU A 104 -2.33 4.80 5.00
N TRP A 105 -2.90 5.83 4.38
CA TRP A 105 -3.28 7.05 5.08
C TRP A 105 -4.38 7.79 4.32
N PHE A 106 -5.36 8.32 5.05
CA PHE A 106 -6.35 9.24 4.48
C PHE A 106 -5.94 10.68 4.73
N ASP A 107 -6.02 11.50 3.68
CA ASP A 107 -5.95 12.94 3.87
C ASP A 107 -7.28 13.52 4.37
N PRO A 108 -7.30 14.78 4.86
CA PRO A 108 -8.53 15.42 5.31
C PRO A 108 -9.61 15.54 4.24
N GLN A 109 -9.25 15.50 2.95
CA GLN A 109 -10.16 15.54 1.81
C GLN A 109 -10.83 14.18 1.53
N GLY A 110 -10.31 13.09 2.10
CA GLY A 110 -10.83 11.74 1.94
C GLY A 110 -10.16 10.93 0.82
N LEU A 111 -9.04 11.40 0.24
CA LEU A 111 -8.24 10.55 -0.64
C LEU A 111 -7.45 9.54 0.19
N LEU A 112 -7.47 8.28 -0.26
CA LEU A 112 -6.66 7.22 0.33
C LEU A 112 -5.31 7.16 -0.39
N TRP A 113 -4.25 7.41 0.35
CA TRP A 113 -2.87 7.26 -0.10
C TRP A 113 -2.40 5.84 0.21
N ILE A 114 -1.96 5.12 -0.84
CA ILE A 114 -1.55 3.71 -0.79
C ILE A 114 -0.08 3.63 -1.16
N GLN A 115 0.75 3.07 -0.28
CA GLN A 115 2.19 2.96 -0.45
C GLN A 115 2.56 1.48 -0.60
N THR A 116 3.60 1.14 -1.37
CA THR A 116 3.97 -0.26 -1.64
C THR A 116 5.34 -0.63 -1.05
N ASP A 117 5.43 -1.88 -0.58
CA ASP A 117 6.66 -2.55 -0.18
C ASP A 117 6.80 -3.92 -0.88
N MET A 118 7.14 -3.85 -2.17
CA MET A 118 7.51 -4.99 -2.98
C MET A 118 8.95 -5.41 -2.67
N SER A 119 9.16 -6.73 -2.55
CA SER A 119 10.49 -7.31 -2.50
C SER A 119 11.32 -6.91 -3.71
N GLY A 120 12.64 -6.98 -3.56
CA GLY A 120 13.55 -6.70 -4.66
C GLY A 120 13.33 -7.52 -5.92
N SER A 121 13.02 -8.81 -5.76
CA SER A 121 12.69 -9.69 -6.88
C SER A 121 11.45 -9.23 -7.64
N LEU A 122 10.42 -8.77 -6.93
CA LEU A 122 9.19 -8.32 -7.55
C LEU A 122 9.37 -6.95 -8.25
N GLN A 123 10.24 -6.09 -7.72
CA GLN A 123 10.64 -4.85 -8.39
C GLN A 123 11.43 -5.12 -9.69
N SER A 124 12.28 -6.15 -9.71
CA SER A 124 13.14 -6.45 -10.87
C SER A 124 12.48 -7.31 -11.94
N GLU A 125 11.65 -8.28 -11.54
CA GLU A 125 11.05 -9.28 -12.45
C GLU A 125 9.57 -9.02 -12.71
N GLY A 126 8.90 -8.30 -11.81
CA GLY A 126 7.48 -7.97 -11.94
C GLY A 126 7.23 -6.79 -12.88
N PRO A 127 5.99 -6.64 -13.40
CA PRO A 127 5.64 -5.58 -14.34
C PRO A 127 5.39 -4.22 -13.67
N PHE A 128 5.79 -4.04 -12.41
CA PHE A 128 5.41 -2.89 -11.57
C PHE A 128 6.45 -1.78 -11.53
N GLY A 129 7.72 -2.10 -11.79
CA GLY A 129 8.86 -1.22 -11.53
C GLY A 129 9.16 -1.10 -10.02
N ASN A 130 9.72 0.04 -9.62
CA ASN A 130 10.04 0.31 -8.22
C ASN A 130 8.78 0.45 -7.35
N ASN A 131 8.98 0.43 -6.04
CA ASN A 131 7.94 0.80 -5.09
C ASN A 131 7.41 2.21 -5.33
N GLN A 132 6.14 2.41 -4.99
CA GLN A 132 5.34 3.53 -5.47
C GLN A 132 4.32 3.97 -4.42
N MET A 133 3.73 5.13 -4.64
CA MET A 133 2.55 5.58 -3.92
C MET A 133 1.45 5.95 -4.92
N LEU A 134 0.24 5.51 -4.63
CA LEU A 134 -0.98 5.76 -5.39
C LEU A 134 -1.96 6.56 -4.54
N ALA A 135 -2.84 7.29 -5.21
CA ALA A 135 -4.01 7.94 -4.61
C ALA A 135 -5.28 7.25 -5.12
N ALA A 136 -6.19 6.96 -4.20
CA ALA A 136 -7.49 6.38 -4.51
C ALA A 136 -8.62 7.30 -4.05
N ASP A 137 -9.51 7.65 -4.97
CA ASP A 137 -10.85 8.13 -4.62
C ASP A 137 -11.68 6.91 -4.26
N THR A 138 -11.94 6.72 -2.97
CA THR A 138 -12.65 5.55 -2.47
C THR A 138 -14.12 5.50 -2.85
N ALA A 139 -14.72 6.65 -3.18
CA ALA A 139 -16.12 6.75 -3.63
C ALA A 139 -16.23 6.60 -5.15
N GLY A 140 -15.41 7.35 -5.90
CA GLY A 140 -15.36 7.28 -7.37
C GLY A 140 -14.66 6.04 -7.91
N ARG A 141 -13.95 5.29 -7.05
CA ARG A 141 -13.16 4.09 -7.37
C ARG A 141 -12.08 4.37 -8.43
N GLU A 142 -11.60 5.60 -8.49
CA GLU A 142 -10.44 5.94 -9.31
C GLU A 142 -9.16 5.65 -8.51
N LEU A 143 -8.18 5.04 -9.17
CA LEU A 143 -6.86 4.76 -8.61
C LEU A 143 -5.80 5.28 -9.56
N LYS A 144 -4.93 6.17 -9.08
CA LYS A 144 -3.86 6.79 -9.87
C LYS A 144 -2.52 6.66 -9.17
N ARG A 145 -1.49 6.27 -9.90
CA ARG A 145 -0.11 6.34 -9.42
C ARG A 145 0.32 7.80 -9.31
N PHE A 146 0.85 8.17 -8.16
CA PHE A 146 1.26 9.53 -7.84
C PHE A 146 2.79 9.69 -7.79
N LEU A 147 3.48 8.72 -7.19
CA LEU A 147 4.94 8.75 -6.97
C LEU A 147 5.52 7.37 -7.26
N VAL A 148 6.72 7.33 -7.85
CA VAL A 148 7.57 6.14 -7.93
C VAL A 148 8.87 6.45 -7.20
N GLY A 149 9.26 5.58 -6.27
CA GLY A 149 10.47 5.72 -5.47
C GLY A 149 11.74 5.34 -6.24
N PRO A 150 12.91 5.64 -5.66
CA PRO A 150 14.19 5.22 -6.22
C PRO A 150 14.40 3.71 -6.17
N VAL A 151 15.48 3.28 -6.81
CA VAL A 151 15.86 1.87 -6.93
C VAL A 151 15.96 1.22 -5.55
N GLU A 152 15.24 0.12 -5.39
CA GLU A 152 15.23 -0.79 -4.22
C GLU A 152 14.73 -0.19 -2.90
N CYS A 153 14.11 0.99 -2.94
CA CYS A 153 13.41 1.48 -1.75
C CYS A 153 12.08 0.75 -1.54
N GLU A 154 11.50 0.95 -0.36
CA GLU A 154 10.04 1.00 -0.21
C GLU A 154 9.59 2.46 -0.08
N VAL A 155 8.32 2.69 -0.38
CA VAL A 155 7.65 3.96 -0.09
C VAL A 155 6.79 3.73 1.14
N THR A 156 6.99 4.51 2.21
CA THR A 156 6.32 4.25 3.50
C THR A 156 6.20 5.53 4.32
N GLY A 157 5.16 5.65 5.14
CA GLY A 157 4.84 6.84 5.92
C GLY A 157 4.49 8.05 5.05
N VAL A 158 3.26 8.56 5.19
CA VAL A 158 2.80 9.75 4.50
C VAL A 158 1.96 10.61 5.43
N VAL A 159 2.12 11.93 5.31
CA VAL A 159 1.27 12.91 5.99
C VAL A 159 1.31 14.24 5.22
N THR A 160 0.25 15.03 5.31
CA THR A 160 0.25 16.41 4.80
C THR A 160 0.26 17.45 5.91
N THR A 161 0.66 18.67 5.58
CA THR A 161 0.38 19.85 6.41
C THR A 161 -1.12 20.08 6.54
N PRO A 162 -1.60 20.77 7.60
CA PRO A 162 -3.03 21.01 7.79
C PRO A 162 -3.74 21.73 6.63
N ASP A 163 -3.02 22.53 5.85
CA ASP A 163 -3.54 23.18 4.64
C ASP A 163 -3.52 22.30 3.39
N GLY A 164 -2.97 21.08 3.47
CA GLY A 164 -2.86 20.12 2.39
C GLY A 164 -1.86 20.48 1.30
N LYS A 165 -1.06 21.54 1.46
CA LYS A 165 -0.18 22.06 0.40
C LYS A 165 1.22 21.44 0.38
N THR A 166 1.61 20.77 1.45
CA THR A 166 2.90 20.09 1.56
C THR A 166 2.67 18.68 2.05
N MET A 167 3.23 17.70 1.34
CA MET A 167 3.18 16.29 1.70
C MET A 167 4.59 15.79 2.04
N PHE A 168 4.69 15.07 3.15
CA PHE A 168 5.90 14.39 3.57
C PHE A 168 5.74 12.90 3.30
N VAL A 169 6.69 12.29 2.58
CA VAL A 169 6.69 10.86 2.27
C VAL A 169 8.06 10.28 2.62
N ASN A 170 8.15 9.14 3.31
CA ASN A 170 9.44 8.51 3.53
C ASN A 170 9.80 7.53 2.41
N ILE A 171 11.07 7.58 2.05
CA ILE A 171 11.75 6.63 1.18
C ILE A 171 12.67 5.82 2.08
N GLN A 172 12.32 4.56 2.34
CA GLN A 172 13.09 3.68 3.22
C GLN A 172 14.04 2.80 2.38
N HIS A 173 15.23 2.57 2.94
CA HIS A 173 16.26 1.65 2.43
C HIS A 173 16.49 1.67 0.91
N PRO A 174 16.68 2.84 0.27
CA PRO A 174 17.12 2.87 -1.12
C PRO A 174 18.41 2.05 -1.25
N GLY A 175 18.46 1.18 -2.26
CA GLY A 175 19.58 0.25 -2.43
C GLY A 175 19.67 -0.86 -1.37
N ASP A 176 18.55 -1.40 -0.89
CA ASP A 176 18.49 -2.51 0.08
C ASP A 176 19.39 -3.70 -0.26
N ARG A 177 19.68 -3.94 -1.55
CA ARG A 177 20.57 -5.02 -2.02
C ARG A 177 22.03 -4.60 -2.14
N SER A 178 22.37 -3.42 -1.65
CA SER A 178 23.75 -2.93 -1.57
C SER A 178 24.58 -3.81 -0.64
N THR A 179 25.87 -3.92 -0.97
CA THR A 179 26.89 -4.45 -0.06
C THR A 179 27.76 -3.30 0.45
N PRO A 180 28.57 -3.50 1.51
CA PRO A 180 29.48 -2.45 2.00
C PRO A 180 30.45 -1.87 0.95
N THR A 181 30.69 -2.59 -0.15
CA THR A 181 31.64 -2.20 -1.21
C THR A 181 31.00 -1.97 -2.58
N ALA A 182 29.70 -2.23 -2.73
CA ALA A 182 28.98 -2.06 -3.99
C ALA A 182 27.55 -1.62 -3.71
N PHE A 183 27.26 -0.35 -3.99
CA PHE A 183 25.93 0.22 -3.82
C PHE A 183 25.10 0.04 -5.09
N THR A 184 23.85 -0.36 -4.91
CA THR A 184 22.85 -0.55 -5.99
C THR A 184 21.99 0.69 -6.23
N SER A 185 21.99 1.60 -5.25
CA SER A 185 21.37 2.93 -5.35
C SER A 185 22.34 3.97 -4.80
N HIS A 186 22.23 5.18 -5.31
CA HIS A 186 22.97 6.35 -4.82
C HIS A 186 22.03 7.48 -4.38
N TRP A 187 20.73 7.21 -4.32
CA TRP A 187 19.74 8.20 -3.88
C TRP A 187 19.94 8.55 -2.39
N PRO A 188 19.80 9.82 -1.98
CA PRO A 188 19.36 10.97 -2.80
C PRO A 188 20.49 11.72 -3.52
N ASP A 189 21.73 11.61 -3.04
CA ASP A 189 22.82 12.52 -3.41
C ASP A 189 23.44 12.22 -4.80
N GLY A 190 23.26 11.00 -5.33
CA GLY A 190 23.71 10.57 -6.65
C GLY A 190 25.22 10.30 -6.76
N GLY A 191 25.68 10.05 -7.99
CA GLY A 191 27.09 9.71 -8.24
C GLY A 191 27.49 8.38 -7.57
N ASN A 192 28.50 8.42 -6.72
CA ASN A 192 29.00 7.25 -5.97
C ASN A 192 28.64 7.31 -4.47
N SER A 193 27.70 8.18 -4.07
CA SER A 193 27.34 8.35 -2.66
C SER A 193 26.72 7.08 -2.07
N ARG A 194 26.92 6.86 -0.77
CA ARG A 194 26.18 5.82 -0.05
C ARG A 194 24.69 6.18 -0.03
N PRO A 195 23.77 5.26 -0.35
CA PRO A 195 22.35 5.57 -0.33
C PRO A 195 21.86 5.80 1.11
N ARG A 196 20.84 6.65 1.25
CA ARG A 196 20.31 7.07 2.55
C ARG A 196 18.79 7.11 2.49
N SER A 197 18.13 6.57 3.51
CA SER A 197 16.70 6.81 3.72
C SER A 197 16.48 8.31 3.96
N ALA A 198 15.39 8.86 3.44
CA ALA A 198 15.03 10.25 3.68
C ALA A 198 13.52 10.48 3.54
N THR A 199 13.06 11.56 4.16
CA THR A 199 11.72 12.11 3.95
C THR A 199 11.79 13.10 2.80
N VAL A 200 10.98 12.88 1.76
CA VAL A 200 10.78 13.84 0.68
C VAL A 200 9.65 14.79 1.00
N VAL A 201 9.80 16.03 0.56
CA VAL A 201 8.77 17.08 0.67
C VAL A 201 8.21 17.31 -0.73
N ILE A 202 6.91 17.05 -0.90
CA ILE A 202 6.21 17.18 -2.16
C ILE A 202 5.27 18.39 -2.07
N THR A 203 5.39 19.30 -3.04
CA THR A 203 4.61 20.53 -3.17
C THR A 203 4.20 20.70 -4.64
N LYS A 204 3.02 21.28 -4.91
CA LYS A 204 2.67 21.72 -6.26
C LYS A 204 3.38 23.03 -6.61
N GLU A 205 3.80 23.17 -7.87
CA GLU A 205 4.48 24.39 -8.35
C GLU A 205 3.59 25.63 -8.24
N ASP A 206 2.26 25.46 -8.37
CA ASP A 206 1.26 26.52 -8.22
C ASP A 206 0.88 26.82 -6.76
N GLY A 207 1.46 26.09 -5.78
CA GLY A 207 1.13 26.22 -4.35
C GLY A 207 -0.27 25.72 -3.98
N GLY A 208 -0.92 24.94 -4.87
CA GLY A 208 -2.20 24.31 -4.65
C GLY A 208 -2.16 23.14 -3.66
N VAL A 209 -3.34 22.63 -3.31
CA VAL A 209 -3.48 21.44 -2.46
C VAL A 209 -3.04 20.20 -3.22
N ILE A 210 -2.27 19.33 -2.57
CA ILE A 210 -1.84 18.05 -3.16
C ILE A 210 -3.07 17.17 -3.44
N GLY A 211 -3.13 16.56 -4.63
CA GLY A 211 -4.23 15.67 -5.02
C GLY A 211 -5.49 16.38 -5.54
N SER A 212 -5.54 17.72 -5.53
CA SER A 212 -6.62 18.51 -6.15
C SER A 212 -6.42 18.75 -7.64
#